data_AF-A0A9P6M0L5-F1
#
_entry.id   AF-A0A9P6M0L5-F1
#
_cell.length_a   1.000
_cell.length_b   1.000
_cell.length_c   1.000
_cell.angle_alpha   90.00
_cell.angle_beta   90.00
_cell.angle_gamma   90.00
#
_symmetry.space_group_name_H-M   'P 1'
#
loop_
_entity.id
_entity.type
_entity.pdbx_description
1 polymer ?
#
loop_
_entity_poly.entity_id
_entity_poly.type
_entity_poly.pdbx_seq_one_letter_code
_entity_poly.pdbx_strand_id
1 'polypeptide(L)'
;MNNDSGKQSYQTFRNPLTLKVTNIPTVIDPKTGRPIILWRDIQAVFKNADSIRNEEFLVPFTIDEILEQVIPLRIAHHPGDVLDVVMGTTEQTISTGETEKKNRKTTMTD
;
A
#
# COMPACT_ATOMS: atom_id res chain seq x y z
N MET A 1 -35.69 10.60 -20.21
CA MET A 1 -34.86 9.82 -19.27
C MET A 1 -33.42 10.16 -19.60
N ASN A 2 -32.77 10.95 -18.75
CA ASN A 2 -31.44 11.48 -19.04
C ASN A 2 -30.42 10.36 -18.87
N ASN A 3 -29.73 10.03 -19.95
CA ASN A 3 -28.52 9.22 -19.92
C ASN A 3 -27.43 10.06 -19.23
N ASP A 4 -27.42 10.05 -17.90
CA ASP A 4 -26.22 10.40 -17.16
C ASP A 4 -25.21 9.29 -17.47
N SER A 5 -24.32 9.55 -18.42
CA SER A 5 -23.13 8.73 -18.66
C SER A 5 -22.32 8.81 -17.37
N GLY A 6 -22.66 7.93 -16.41
CA GLY A 6 -22.21 7.98 -15.03
C GLY A 6 -20.71 8.20 -15.01
N LYS A 7 -20.30 9.41 -14.66
CA LYS A 7 -18.88 9.76 -14.62
C LYS A 7 -18.25 8.81 -13.61
N GLN A 8 -17.43 7.90 -14.11
CA GLN A 8 -16.63 7.03 -13.28
C GLN A 8 -15.85 7.93 -12.32
N SER A 9 -16.03 7.72 -11.02
CA SER A 9 -15.33 8.48 -9.99
C SER A 9 -13.96 7.84 -9.75
N TYR A 10 -13.00 8.64 -9.30
CA TYR A 10 -11.63 8.21 -9.08
C TYR A 10 -11.13 8.76 -7.74
N GLN A 11 -10.19 8.04 -7.14
CA GLN A 11 -9.32 8.56 -6.09
C GLN A 11 -7.96 8.89 -6.67
N THR A 12 -7.46 10.06 -6.31
CA THR A 12 -6.12 10.50 -6.69
C THR A 12 -5.12 10.04 -5.64
N PHE A 13 -4.05 9.38 -6.07
CA PHE A 13 -2.95 8.94 -5.22
C PHE A 13 -1.62 9.52 -5.71
N ARG A 14 -0.73 9.87 -4.77
CA ARG A 14 0.62 10.32 -5.06
C ARG A 14 1.63 9.30 -4.54
N ASN A 15 2.60 8.97 -5.38
CA ASN A 15 3.80 8.26 -4.95
C ASN A 15 4.71 9.27 -4.23
N PRO A 16 5.04 9.11 -2.94
CA PRO A 16 5.83 10.10 -2.21
C PRO A 16 7.30 10.14 -2.66
N LEU A 17 7.81 9.08 -3.28
CA LEU A 17 9.20 9.01 -3.76
C LEU A 17 9.38 9.67 -5.13
N THR A 18 8.39 9.51 -6.02
CA THR A 18 8.47 10.04 -7.41
C THR A 18 7.61 11.27 -7.65
N LEU A 19 6.75 11.63 -6.69
CA LEU A 19 5.71 12.65 -6.80
C LEU A 19 4.70 12.43 -7.94
N LYS A 20 4.74 11.27 -8.60
CA LYS A 20 3.81 10.93 -9.67
C LYS A 20 2.42 10.70 -9.09
N VAL A 21 1.44 11.35 -9.71
CA VAL A 21 0.02 11.21 -9.38
C VAL A 21 -0.62 10.16 -10.29
N THR A 22 -1.46 9.31 -9.71
CA THR A 22 -2.25 8.30 -10.43
C THR A 22 -3.69 8.29 -9.93
N ASN A 23 -4.64 8.23 -10.87
CA ASN A 23 -6.07 8.12 -10.56
C ASN A 23 -6.47 6.65 -10.61
N ILE A 24 -7.02 6.14 -9.51
CA ILE A 24 -7.54 4.77 -9.43
C ILE A 24 -9.07 4.86 -9.39
N PRO A 25 -9.80 4.10 -10.23
CA PRO A 25 -11.25 4.10 -10.20
C PRO A 25 -11.82 3.72 -8.85
N THR A 26 -12.92 4.38 -8.47
CA THR A 26 -13.71 3.95 -7.32
C THR A 26 -14.74 2.89 -7.75
N VAL A 27 -15.13 2.06 -6.79
CA VAL A 27 -16.25 1.14 -6.93
C VAL A 27 -17.25 1.38 -5.81
N ILE A 28 -18.52 1.06 -6.02
CA ILE A 28 -19.53 1.16 -4.96
C ILE A 28 -19.49 -0.13 -4.13
N ASP A 29 -19.27 -0.01 -2.82
CA ASP A 29 -19.39 -1.14 -1.90
C ASP A 29 -20.86 -1.61 -1.89
N PRO A 30 -21.15 -2.85 -2.29
CA PRO A 30 -22.53 -3.33 -2.38
C PRO A 30 -23.23 -3.43 -1.02
N LYS A 31 -22.48 -3.49 0.10
CA LYS A 31 -23.07 -3.55 1.44
C LYS A 31 -23.50 -2.18 1.95
N THR A 32 -22.68 -1.16 1.71
CA THR A 32 -22.89 0.17 2.30
C THR A 32 -23.40 1.21 1.32
N GLY A 33 -23.32 0.93 0.01
CA GLY A 33 -23.62 1.88 -1.05
C GLY A 33 -22.59 3.01 -1.17
N ARG A 34 -21.47 2.93 -0.46
CA ARG A 34 -20.45 3.99 -0.42
C ARG A 34 -19.34 3.74 -1.44
N PRO A 35 -18.78 4.80 -2.04
CA PRO A 35 -17.60 4.67 -2.90
C PRO A 35 -16.37 4.25 -2.09
N ILE A 36 -15.65 3.26 -2.61
CA ILE A 36 -14.46 2.68 -2.02
C ILE A 36 -13.37 2.48 -3.07
N ILE A 37 -12.15 2.21 -2.62
CA ILE A 37 -11.02 1.79 -3.43
C ILE A 37 -10.52 0.45 -2.89
N LEU A 38 -10.38 -0.54 -3.78
CA LEU A 38 -9.85 -1.84 -3.39
C LEU A 38 -8.33 -1.76 -3.24
N TRP A 39 -7.82 -2.31 -2.15
CA TRP A 39 -6.39 -2.29 -1.85
C TRP A 39 -5.55 -2.95 -2.94
N ARG A 40 -6.06 -4.04 -3.52
CA ARG A 40 -5.38 -4.74 -4.62
C ARG A 40 -5.12 -3.83 -5.85
N ASP A 41 -6.01 -2.88 -6.12
CA ASP A 41 -5.89 -1.98 -7.27
C ASP A 41 -4.82 -0.91 -6.98
N ILE A 42 -4.71 -0.49 -5.72
CA ILE A 42 -3.59 0.33 -5.24
C ILE A 42 -2.27 -0.44 -5.38
N GLN A 43 -2.20 -1.68 -4.91
CA GLN A 43 -0.98 -2.50 -5.00
C GLN A 43 -0.57 -2.83 -6.44
N ALA A 44 -1.52 -2.90 -7.38
CA ALA A 44 -1.24 -3.10 -8.79
C ALA A 44 -0.47 -1.91 -9.41
N VAL A 45 -0.74 -0.69 -8.92
CA VAL A 45 -0.08 0.55 -9.36
C VAL A 45 1.20 0.82 -8.56
N PHE A 46 1.11 0.67 -7.25
CA PHE A 46 2.17 0.98 -6.29
C PHE A 46 2.71 -0.34 -5.72
N LYS A 47 3.68 -0.92 -6.44
CA LYS A 47 4.38 -2.14 -6.00
C LYS A 47 5.01 -1.89 -4.62
N ASN A 48 4.69 -2.74 -3.64
CA ASN A 48 5.10 -2.59 -2.23
C ASN A 48 4.41 -1.45 -1.49
N ALA A 49 3.21 -1.04 -1.90
CA ALA A 49 2.37 -0.20 -1.03
C ALA A 49 2.10 -0.92 0.29
N ASP A 50 2.30 -0.19 1.38
CA ASP A 50 2.12 -0.67 2.76
C ASP A 50 0.89 -0.03 3.41
N SER A 51 0.75 1.28 3.29
CA SER A 51 -0.36 2.04 3.88
C SER A 51 -0.66 3.32 3.09
N ILE A 52 -1.75 4.00 3.44
CA ILE A 52 -2.16 5.27 2.82
C ILE A 52 -2.20 6.37 3.88
N ARG A 53 -1.77 7.58 3.51
CA ARG A 53 -1.87 8.78 4.34
C ARG A 53 -2.66 9.87 3.63
N ASN A 54 -3.33 10.69 4.43
CA ASN A 54 -3.87 11.98 4.03
C ASN A 54 -3.21 13.03 4.91
N GLU A 55 -2.26 13.78 4.34
CA GLU A 55 -1.42 14.72 5.08
C GLU A 55 -0.72 14.02 6.28
N GLU A 56 -1.07 14.40 7.51
CA GLU A 56 -0.50 13.86 8.74
C GLU A 56 -1.22 12.61 9.26
N PHE A 57 -2.36 12.23 8.66
CA PHE A 57 -3.23 11.17 9.16
C PHE A 57 -3.09 9.88 8.36
N LEU A 58 -3.09 8.74 9.06
CA LEU A 58 -3.25 7.42 8.44
C LEU A 58 -4.69 7.26 7.94
N VAL A 59 -4.86 6.81 6.70
CA VAL A 59 -6.17 6.39 6.17
C VAL A 59 -6.36 4.91 6.51
N PRO A 60 -7.28 4.56 7.43
CA PRO A 60 -7.46 3.18 7.84
C PRO A 60 -8.15 2.35 6.75
N PHE A 61 -7.89 1.04 6.77
CA PHE A 61 -8.77 0.10 6.07
C PHE A 61 -10.16 0.14 6.69
N THR A 62 -11.18 -0.05 5.84
CA THR A 62 -12.56 -0.17 6.31
C THR A 62 -12.66 -1.36 7.26
N ILE A 63 -13.27 -1.11 8.42
CA ILE A 63 -13.60 -2.13 9.42
C ILE A 63 -15.11 -2.39 9.43
N ASP A 64 -15.51 -3.57 9.86
CA ASP A 64 -16.91 -3.92 10.08
C ASP A 64 -17.37 -3.61 11.51
N GLU A 65 -18.59 -4.05 11.82
CA GLU A 65 -19.25 -3.84 13.12
C GLU A 65 -18.57 -4.57 14.28
N ILE A 66 -17.73 -5.59 13.99
CA ILE A 66 -16.94 -6.31 14.99
C ILE A 66 -15.50 -5.80 15.10
N LEU A 67 -15.21 -4.64 14.49
CA LEU A 67 -13.90 -3.98 14.45
C LEU A 67 -12.82 -4.75 13.70
N GLU A 68 -13.21 -5.67 12.81
CA GLU A 68 -12.29 -6.42 11.96
C GLU A 68 -12.17 -5.79 10.57
N GLN A 69 -11.01 -5.96 9.93
CA GLN A 69 -10.81 -5.45 8.58
C GLN A 69 -11.71 -6.17 7.58
N VAL A 70 -12.42 -5.42 6.75
CA VAL A 70 -13.30 -6.03 5.76
C VAL A 70 -12.48 -6.62 4.62
N ILE A 71 -12.74 -7.89 4.29
CA ILE A 71 -12.13 -8.58 3.15
C ILE A 71 -13.07 -8.54 1.93
N PRO A 72 -12.59 -8.21 0.71
CA PRO A 72 -11.22 -7.78 0.38
C PRO A 72 -10.89 -6.40 0.97
N LEU A 73 -9.62 -6.19 1.36
CA LEU A 73 -9.14 -4.93 1.93
C LEU A 73 -9.48 -3.76 1.01
N ARG A 74 -9.93 -2.68 1.64
CA ARG A 74 -10.45 -1.50 0.97
C ARG A 74 -10.39 -0.30 1.88
N ILE A 75 -10.32 0.88 1.27
CA ILE A 75 -10.39 2.17 1.95
C ILE A 75 -11.60 2.95 1.44
N ALA A 76 -12.07 3.88 2.26
CA ALA A 76 -13.10 4.83 1.84
C ALA A 76 -12.56 5.75 0.72
N HIS A 77 -13.45 6.22 -0.14
CA HIS A 77 -13.13 7.27 -1.10
C HIS A 77 -13.07 8.64 -0.39
N HIS A 78 -12.06 9.45 -0.73
CA HIS A 78 -11.82 10.81 -0.26
C HIS A 78 -11.88 11.77 -1.46
N PRO A 79 -13.08 12.22 -1.88
CA PRO A 79 -13.25 13.06 -3.06
C PRO A 79 -12.49 14.38 -2.93
N GLY A 80 -11.69 14.71 -3.95
CA GLY A 80 -10.91 15.97 -3.99
C GLY A 80 -9.53 15.89 -3.34
N ASP A 81 -9.29 14.90 -2.49
CA ASP A 81 -8.01 14.73 -1.82
C ASP A 81 -7.00 13.99 -2.71
N VAL A 82 -5.72 14.31 -2.52
CA VAL A 82 -4.59 13.54 -3.07
C VAL A 82 -3.98 12.74 -1.93
N LEU A 83 -4.20 11.43 -1.93
CA LEU A 83 -3.72 10.56 -0.87
C LEU A 83 -2.28 10.10 -1.16
N ASP A 84 -1.43 10.11 -0.14
CA ASP A 84 -0.05 9.64 -0.24
C ASP A 84 0.03 8.13 0.01
N VAL A 85 0.74 7.42 -0.88
CA VAL A 85 0.99 5.99 -0.72
C VAL A 85 2.29 5.76 0.03
N VAL A 86 2.24 5.20 1.22
CA VAL A 86 3.45 4.82 1.96
C VAL A 86 3.98 3.52 1.36
N MET A 87 5.25 3.54 0.94
CA MET A 87 5.92 2.39 0.35
C MET A 87 6.65 1.61 1.45
N GLY A 88 6.44 0.29 1.51
CA GLY A 88 7.19 -0.60 2.39
C GLY A 88 8.65 -0.69 1.99
N THR A 89 9.55 -0.77 2.97
CA THR A 89 10.95 -1.10 2.73
C THR A 89 11.04 -2.58 2.41
N THR A 90 11.52 -2.92 1.21
CA THR A 90 11.96 -4.31 0.98
C THR A 90 13.24 -4.50 1.78
N GLU A 91 13.20 -5.31 2.83
CA GLU A 91 14.43 -5.87 3.39
C GLU A 91 15.07 -6.69 2.27
N GLN A 92 16.09 -6.14 1.62
CA GLN A 92 17.01 -6.99 0.88
C GLN A 92 17.69 -7.86 1.94
N THR A 93 17.29 -9.12 2.01
CA THR A 93 18.02 -10.15 2.75
C THR A 93 19.46 -10.12 2.26
N ILE A 94 20.35 -9.53 3.04
CA ILE A 94 21.79 -9.66 2.82
C ILE A 94 22.06 -11.15 3.05
N SER A 95 22.27 -11.89 1.97
CA SER A 95 22.84 -13.23 2.05
C SER A 95 24.27 -13.09 2.53
N THR A 96 24.49 -13.09 3.85
CA THR A 96 25.83 -13.24 4.41
C THR A 96 26.29 -14.68 4.20
N GLY A 97 26.67 -14.98 2.97
CA GLY A 97 27.47 -16.15 2.62
C GLY A 97 28.84 -15.68 2.19
N GLU A 98 29.79 -15.62 3.12
CA GLU A 98 31.23 -15.81 2.90
C GLU A 98 31.95 -15.84 4.28
N THR A 99 32.20 -17.03 4.82
CA THR A 99 33.47 -17.79 4.79
C THR A 99 34.59 -17.19 5.64
N GLU A 100 34.68 -17.57 6.92
CA GLU A 100 35.96 -17.62 7.63
C GLU A 100 36.35 -19.07 7.95
N LYS A 101 37.08 -19.67 7.02
CA LYS A 101 38.02 -20.75 7.31
C LYS A 101 39.24 -20.15 8.01
N LYS A 102 39.42 -20.35 9.32
CA LYS A 102 40.76 -20.34 9.93
C LYS A 102 40.88 -21.27 11.14
N ASN A 103 40.74 -22.57 10.88
CA ASN A 103 41.32 -23.60 11.73
C ASN A 103 42.59 -24.15 11.07
N ARG A 104 43.76 -23.59 11.41
CA ARG A 104 45.04 -24.33 11.43
C ARG A 104 45.94 -23.80 12.55
N LYS A 105 46.16 -24.72 13.49
CA LYS A 105 47.11 -24.76 14.60
C LYS A 105 48.55 -24.88 14.08
N THR A 106 49.48 -24.05 14.57
CA THR A 106 50.89 -24.45 14.71
C THR A 106 51.55 -23.70 15.88
N THR A 107 52.28 -24.48 16.67
CA THR A 107 52.97 -24.23 17.95
C THR A 107 54.34 -23.58 17.74
N MET A 108 54.82 -22.78 18.71
CA MET A 108 56.15 -22.81 19.38
C MET A 108 56.74 -21.44 19.72
N THR A 109 57.02 -21.24 21.02
CA THR A 109 58.15 -20.54 21.68
C THR A 109 57.91 -20.72 23.19
N ASP A 110 58.82 -21.13 24.08
CA ASP A 110 60.25 -21.46 24.08
C ASP A 110 60.48 -22.68 25.00
#